data_AF-A0A384JNX4-F1
#
_entry.id   AF-A0A384JNX4-F1
#
_cell.length_a   1.000
_cell.length_b   1.000
_cell.length_c   1.000
_cell.angle_alpha   90.00
_cell.angle_beta   90.00
_cell.angle_gamma   90.00
#
_symmetry.space_group_name_H-M   'P 1'
#
loop_
_entity.id
_entity.type
_entity.pdbx_description
1 polymer ?
#
loop_
_entity_poly.entity_id
_entity_poly.type
_entity_poly.pdbx_seq_one_letter_code
_entity_poly.pdbx_strand_id
1 'polypeptide(L)'
;MRQPPTPFPPSEKSHILSLCTQHNIRLDHRTSRYTWPQLIFALEREAPLHYPGGEHFVTDPWPPRIYITRSLRGYVRRWMRAAKIEEARRMRAERGKTLTETIEEHIESGNCVRTDFWGWVMEPGWV
;
A
#
# COMPACT_ATOMS: atom_id res chain seq x y z
N MET A 1 6.70 31.81 2.35
CA MET A 1 7.03 30.57 1.61
C MET A 1 6.70 29.39 2.52
N ARG A 2 5.79 28.49 2.14
CA ARG A 2 5.53 27.26 2.92
C ARG A 2 6.65 26.27 2.59
N GLN A 3 7.52 25.97 3.54
CA GLN A 3 8.50 24.89 3.38
C GLN A 3 7.76 23.60 2.99
N PRO A 4 8.30 22.81 2.05
CA PRO A 4 7.72 21.51 1.75
C PRO A 4 7.70 20.66 3.03
N PRO A 5 6.63 19.90 3.30
CA PRO A 5 6.57 19.08 4.49
C PRO A 5 7.74 18.09 4.47
N THR A 6 8.56 18.10 5.52
CA THR A 6 9.67 17.17 5.68
C THR A 6 9.16 15.74 5.52
N PRO A 7 9.78 14.91 4.66
CA PRO A 7 9.36 13.52 4.50
C PRO A 7 9.53 12.75 5.81
N PHE A 8 8.74 11.69 5.99
CA PHE A 8 8.91 10.79 7.14
C PHE A 8 10.14 9.89 6.91
N PRO A 9 11.08 9.82 7.86
CA PRO A 9 12.16 8.85 7.82
C PRO A 9 11.60 7.41 7.84
N PRO A 10 12.37 6.41 7.37
CA PRO A 10 11.89 5.04 7.25
C PRO A 10 11.40 4.44 8.58
N SER A 11 12.09 4.71 9.68
CA SER A 11 11.76 4.28 11.04
C SER A 11 10.43 4.87 11.51
N GLU A 12 10.27 6.20 11.49
CA GLU A 12 9.02 6.90 11.83
C GLU A 12 7.85 6.37 10.97
N LYS A 13 8.06 6.20 9.65
CA LYS A 13 7.07 5.60 8.76
C LYS A 13 6.71 4.17 9.19
N SER A 14 7.69 3.33 9.54
CA SER A 14 7.46 1.94 9.96
C SER A 14 6.67 1.87 11.26
N HIS A 15 6.97 2.74 12.23
CA HIS A 15 6.24 2.86 13.48
C HIS A 15 4.79 3.28 13.24
N ILE A 16 4.55 4.30 12.39
CA ILE A 16 3.19 4.71 12.00
C ILE A 16 2.40 3.56 11.37
N LEU A 17 3.03 2.80 10.46
CA LEU A 17 2.38 1.66 9.81
C LEU A 17 2.09 0.52 10.79
N SER A 18 2.99 0.27 11.76
CA SER A 18 2.76 -0.69 12.85
C SER A 18 1.54 -0.30 13.69
N LEU A 19 1.45 0.97 14.11
CA LEU A 19 0.28 1.48 14.83
C LEU A 19 -1.01 1.36 13.99
N CYS A 20 -0.93 1.63 12.69
CA CYS A 20 -2.08 1.43 11.79
C CYS A 20 -2.56 -0.03 11.79
N THR A 21 -1.64 -0.98 11.77
CA THR A 21 -1.94 -2.42 11.84
C THR A 21 -2.57 -2.79 13.19
N GLN A 22 -2.00 -2.34 14.30
CA GLN A 22 -2.53 -2.58 15.66
C GLN A 22 -3.96 -2.09 15.83
N HIS A 23 -4.28 -0.94 15.22
CA HIS A 23 -5.60 -0.34 15.27
C HIS A 23 -6.54 -0.78 14.12
N ASN A 24 -6.18 -1.80 13.35
CA ASN A 24 -6.97 -2.32 12.22
C ASN A 24 -7.35 -1.26 11.17
N ILE A 25 -6.48 -0.29 10.91
CA ILE A 25 -6.69 0.71 9.86
C ILE A 25 -6.46 0.07 8.50
N ARG A 26 -7.50 0.06 7.66
CA ARG A 26 -7.46 -0.45 6.30
C ARG A 26 -7.80 0.63 5.29
N LEU A 27 -7.26 0.52 4.07
CA LEU A 27 -7.38 1.53 3.02
C LEU A 27 -8.85 1.86 2.67
N ASP A 28 -9.66 0.81 2.52
CA ASP A 28 -11.04 0.88 2.02
C ASP A 28 -12.10 0.84 3.13
N HIS A 29 -11.68 0.88 4.41
CA HIS A 29 -12.58 0.82 5.55
C HIS A 29 -12.66 2.16 6.29
N ARG A 30 -13.84 2.44 6.85
CA ARG A 30 -14.02 3.60 7.70
C ARG A 30 -13.36 3.36 9.05
N THR A 31 -12.29 4.10 9.33
CA THR A 31 -11.68 4.15 10.66
C THR A 31 -12.58 4.87 11.65
N SER A 32 -12.63 4.38 12.91
CA SER A 32 -13.30 5.07 14.01
C SER A 32 -12.72 6.48 14.23
N ARG A 33 -13.56 7.41 14.70
CA ARG A 33 -13.18 8.81 14.95
C ARG A 33 -12.08 8.92 16.02
N TYR A 34 -12.03 7.98 16.95
CA TYR A 34 -11.10 8.00 18.10
C TYR A 34 -9.74 7.37 17.80
N THR A 35 -9.63 6.57 16.74
CA THR A 35 -8.39 5.85 16.41
C THR A 35 -7.26 6.79 15.99
N TRP A 36 -7.56 7.83 15.21
CA TRP A 36 -6.54 8.77 14.76
C TRP A 36 -5.94 9.60 15.90
N PRO A 37 -6.73 10.15 16.85
CA PRO A 37 -6.20 10.73 18.07
C PRO A 37 -5.33 9.77 18.88
N GLN A 38 -5.71 8.50 19.02
CA GLN A 38 -4.90 7.49 19.73
C GLN A 38 -3.54 7.26 19.06
N LEU A 39 -3.51 7.20 17.72
CA LEU A 39 -2.27 7.11 16.96
C LEU A 39 -1.36 8.32 17.19
N ILE A 40 -1.93 9.52 17.16
CA ILE A 40 -1.18 10.76 17.39
C ILE A 40 -0.60 10.76 18.80
N PHE A 41 -1.39 10.39 19.80
CA PHE A 41 -0.92 10.29 21.18
C PHE A 41 0.24 9.29 21.31
N ALA A 42 0.16 8.14 20.67
CA ALA A 42 1.26 7.16 20.65
C ALA A 42 2.52 7.72 19.98
N LEU A 43 2.38 8.43 18.85
CA LEU A 43 3.49 9.08 18.15
C LEU A 43 4.13 10.19 18.97
N GLU A 44 3.32 11.00 19.65
CA GLU A 44 3.80 12.09 20.52
C GLU A 44 4.52 11.55 21.76
N ARG A 45 4.20 10.33 22.20
CA ARG A 45 4.92 9.65 23.28
C ARG A 45 6.25 9.05 22.82
N GLU A 46 6.31 8.55 21.59
CA GLU A 46 7.53 7.94 21.02
C GLU A 46 8.53 9.01 20.57
N ALA A 47 8.07 10.07 19.91
CA ALA A 47 8.93 11.07 19.27
C ALA A 47 10.02 11.68 20.17
N PRO A 48 9.78 11.98 21.47
CA PRO A 48 10.82 12.48 22.37
C PRO A 48 12.02 11.56 22.53
N LEU A 49 11.85 10.24 22.36
CA LEU A 49 12.95 9.27 22.40
C LEU A 49 13.91 9.46 21.22
N HIS A 50 13.44 10.04 20.13
CA HIS A 50 14.19 10.27 18.89
C HIS A 50 14.66 11.71 18.72
N TYR A 51 14.38 12.60 19.68
CA TYR A 51 14.82 13.99 19.70
C TYR A 51 16.13 14.17 20.47
N PRO A 52 16.86 15.29 20.33
CA PRO A 52 18.10 15.51 21.05
C PRO A 52 17.96 15.24 22.56
N GLY A 53 18.77 14.32 23.08
CA GLY A 53 18.72 13.87 24.48
C GLY A 53 17.83 12.64 24.75
N GLY A 54 17.08 12.18 23.75
CA GLY A 54 16.33 10.92 23.79
C GLY A 54 17.21 9.70 23.56
N GLU A 55 16.71 8.54 24.01
CA GLU A 55 17.43 7.25 23.96
C GLU A 55 17.86 6.83 22.55
N HIS A 56 17.03 7.10 21.55
CA HIS A 56 17.24 6.67 20.17
C HIS A 56 17.85 7.76 19.28
N PHE A 57 18.10 8.97 19.79
CA PHE A 57 18.57 10.09 18.98
C PHE A 57 19.87 9.80 18.22
N VAL A 58 20.80 9.08 18.83
CA VAL A 58 22.11 8.79 18.23
C VAL A 58 21.98 7.79 17.07
N THR A 59 21.07 6.83 17.17
CA THR A 59 20.93 5.72 16.22
C THR A 59 19.85 5.95 15.18
N ASP A 60 18.77 6.64 15.56
CA ASP A 60 17.58 6.86 14.74
C ASP A 60 16.92 8.22 15.09
N PRO A 61 17.51 9.35 14.67
CA PRO A 61 16.96 10.67 14.95
C PRO A 61 15.72 10.95 14.10
N TRP A 62 14.64 11.39 14.74
CA TRP A 62 13.44 11.86 14.05
C TRP A 62 13.43 13.39 13.99
N PRO A 63 13.01 13.99 12.86
CA PRO A 63 12.85 15.43 12.78
C PRO A 63 11.67 15.88 13.67
N PRO A 64 11.80 16.99 14.41
CA PRO A 64 10.69 17.56 15.16
C PRO A 64 9.46 17.79 14.28
N ARG A 65 8.32 17.23 14.68
CA ARG A 65 7.10 17.26 13.87
C ARG A 65 5.85 17.45 14.72
N ILE A 66 4.89 18.19 14.17
CA ILE A 66 3.51 18.25 14.66
C ILE A 66 2.67 17.25 13.85
N TYR A 67 2.13 16.24 14.53
CA TYR A 67 1.30 15.21 13.90
C TYR A 67 -0.13 15.71 13.73
N ILE A 68 -0.53 16.02 12.50
CA ILE A 68 -1.89 16.45 12.17
C ILE A 68 -2.66 15.30 11.54
N THR A 69 -3.82 14.95 12.11
CA THR A 69 -4.68 13.85 11.63
C THR A 69 -4.92 13.87 10.12
N ARG A 70 -5.26 15.03 9.56
CA ARG A 70 -5.55 15.17 8.12
C ARG A 70 -4.33 14.81 7.27
N SER A 71 -3.15 15.29 7.66
CA SER A 71 -1.89 15.02 6.96
C SER A 71 -1.52 13.55 7.09
N LEU A 72 -1.51 13.02 8.31
CA LEU A 72 -1.14 11.64 8.62
C LEU A 72 -2.02 10.65 7.84
N ARG A 73 -3.35 10.86 7.83
CA ARG A 73 -4.28 10.05 7.04
C ARG A 73 -3.94 10.06 5.55
N GLY A 74 -3.53 11.22 5.01
CA GLY A 74 -3.10 11.35 3.62
C GLY A 74 -1.85 10.53 3.31
N TYR A 75 -0.83 10.59 4.18
CA TYR A 75 0.39 9.81 4.04
C TYR A 75 0.14 8.30 4.14
N VAL A 76 -0.56 7.86 5.19
CA VAL A 76 -0.89 6.45 5.42
C VAL A 76 -1.62 5.84 4.22
N ARG A 77 -2.63 6.55 3.68
CA ARG A 77 -3.35 6.07 2.48
C ARG A 77 -2.45 5.93 1.26
N ARG A 78 -1.55 6.89 1.02
CA ARG A 78 -0.58 6.79 -0.08
C ARG A 78 0.35 5.59 0.09
N TRP A 79 0.84 5.37 1.31
CA TRP A 79 1.71 4.23 1.60
C TRP A 79 1.00 2.89 1.45
N MET A 80 -0.22 2.75 1.97
CA MET A 80 -1.02 1.54 1.81
C MET A 80 -1.35 1.25 0.34
N ARG A 81 -1.66 2.28 -0.46
CA ARG A 81 -1.87 2.14 -1.91
C ARG A 81 -0.61 1.67 -2.63
N ALA A 82 0.53 2.30 -2.33
CA ALA A 82 1.80 1.92 -2.92
C ALA A 82 2.15 0.47 -2.58
N ALA A 83 1.95 0.05 -1.33
CA ALA A 83 2.17 -1.33 -0.90
C ALA A 83 1.27 -2.33 -1.67
N LYS A 84 -0.03 -2.02 -1.83
CA LYS A 84 -0.97 -2.85 -2.60
C LYS A 84 -0.58 -2.97 -4.08
N ILE A 85 -0.09 -1.88 -4.68
CA ILE A 85 0.39 -1.89 -6.08
C ILE A 85 1.65 -2.76 -6.19
N GLU A 86 2.57 -2.63 -5.24
CA GLU A 86 3.81 -3.41 -5.24
C GLU A 86 3.55 -4.90 -5.04
N GLU A 87 2.62 -5.25 -4.14
CA GLU A 87 2.15 -6.62 -3.96
C GLU A 87 1.52 -7.17 -5.24
N ALA A 88 0.66 -6.40 -5.92
CA ALA A 88 0.08 -6.81 -7.19
C ALA A 88 1.14 -7.02 -8.28
N ARG A 89 2.18 -6.17 -8.32
CA ARG A 89 3.31 -6.32 -9.26
C ARG A 89 4.12 -7.56 -8.96
N ARG A 90 4.43 -7.83 -7.70
CA ARG A 90 5.11 -9.06 -7.27
C ARG A 90 4.31 -10.30 -7.63
N MET A 91 3.01 -10.29 -7.36
CA MET A 91 2.11 -11.40 -7.73
C MET A 91 2.09 -11.66 -9.25
N ARG A 92 2.15 -10.62 -10.09
CA ARG A 92 2.29 -10.77 -11.55
C ARG A 92 3.66 -11.31 -11.96
N ALA A 93 4.73 -10.84 -11.32
CA ALA A 93 6.08 -11.31 -11.59
C ALA A 93 6.27 -12.77 -11.17
N GLU A 94 5.63 -13.20 -10.07
CA GLU A 94 5.70 -14.58 -9.55
C GLU A 94 4.78 -15.55 -10.29
N ARG A 95 3.58 -15.12 -10.73
CA ARG A 95 2.63 -15.99 -11.43
C ARG A 95 2.87 -16.13 -12.94
N GLY A 96 3.76 -15.33 -13.53
CA GLY A 96 3.89 -15.25 -14.99
C GLY A 96 2.63 -14.65 -15.65
N LYS A 97 2.64 -14.57 -16.99
CA LYS A 97 1.53 -14.01 -17.79
C LYS A 97 0.21 -14.65 -17.39
N THR A 98 -0.79 -13.83 -17.13
CA THR A 98 -2.15 -14.30 -16.86
C THR A 98 -2.70 -15.05 -18.07
N LEU A 99 -3.70 -15.92 -17.88
CA LEU A 99 -4.35 -16.63 -19.00
C LEU A 99 -4.87 -15.63 -20.05
N THR A 100 -5.39 -14.48 -19.62
CA THR A 100 -5.79 -13.36 -20.48
C THR A 100 -4.63 -12.77 -21.27
N GLU A 101 -3.49 -12.47 -20.65
CA GLU A 101 -2.30 -11.95 -21.36
C GLU A 101 -1.70 -12.99 -22.32
N THR A 102 -1.77 -14.28 -21.96
CA THR A 102 -1.36 -15.38 -22.84
C THR A 102 -2.29 -15.50 -24.05
N ILE A 103 -3.61 -15.34 -23.85
CA ILE A 103 -4.61 -15.36 -24.91
C ILE A 103 -4.46 -14.16 -25.84
N GLU A 104 -4.26 -12.96 -25.29
CA GLU A 104 -4.05 -11.73 -26.06
C GLU A 104 -2.78 -11.83 -26.92
N GLU A 105 -1.66 -12.29 -26.37
CA GLU A 105 -0.44 -12.53 -27.17
C GLU A 105 -0.65 -13.63 -28.22
N HIS A 106 -1.44 -14.66 -27.93
CA HIS A 106 -1.74 -15.70 -28.92
C HIS A 106 -2.54 -15.12 -30.10
N ILE A 107 -3.56 -14.32 -29.82
CA ILE A 107 -4.37 -13.63 -30.82
C ILE A 107 -3.53 -12.63 -31.63
N GLU A 108 -2.68 -11.83 -30.97
CA GLU A 108 -1.77 -10.88 -31.62
C GLU A 108 -0.70 -11.57 -32.48
N SER A 109 -0.27 -12.79 -32.10
CA SER A 109 0.62 -13.62 -32.90
C SER A 109 -0.06 -14.30 -34.10
N GLY A 110 -1.34 -14.05 -34.33
CA GLY A 110 -2.13 -14.65 -35.41
C GLY A 110 -2.59 -16.08 -35.14
N ASN A 111 -2.43 -16.58 -33.91
CA ASN A 111 -2.85 -17.91 -33.50
C ASN A 111 -4.25 -17.87 -32.87
N CYS A 112 -5.15 -18.74 -33.35
CA CYS A 112 -6.50 -18.83 -32.84
C CYS A 112 -6.50 -19.55 -31.48
N VAL A 113 -7.04 -18.92 -30.44
CA VAL A 113 -7.28 -19.61 -29.16
C VAL A 113 -8.57 -20.42 -29.29
N ARG A 114 -8.45 -21.75 -29.32
CA ARG A 114 -9.60 -22.65 -29.23
C ARG A 114 -10.02 -22.74 -27.76
N THR A 115 -11.19 -22.18 -27.44
CA THR A 115 -11.78 -22.26 -26.09
C THR A 115 -12.83 -23.36 -26.08
N ASP A 116 -12.39 -24.61 -25.91
CA ASP A 116 -13.28 -25.77 -25.74
C ASP A 116 -13.99 -25.79 -24.38
N PHE A 117 -14.13 -24.64 -23.72
CA PHE A 117 -14.80 -24.50 -22.43
C PHE A 117 -16.29 -24.20 -22.59
N TRP A 118 -16.99 -25.00 -23.38
CA TRP A 118 -18.43 -25.21 -23.24
C TRP A 118 -18.72 -26.66 -23.59
N GLY A 119 -18.91 -27.47 -22.55
CA GLY A 119 -19.51 -28.78 -22.70
C GLY A 119 -20.89 -28.63 -23.33
N TRP A 120 -21.07 -29.31 -24.46
CA TRP A 120 -22.34 -29.59 -25.13
C TRP A 120 -23.09 -28.36 -25.67
N VAL A 121 -23.03 -28.16 -27.00
CA VAL A 121 -24.19 -28.11 -27.92
C VAL A 121 -23.75 -27.57 -29.30
N MET A 122 -23.90 -28.43 -30.31
CA MET A 122 -24.10 -28.20 -31.76
C MET A 122 -22.90 -27.85 -32.66
N GLU A 123 -23.02 -28.38 -33.88
CA GLU A 123 -22.02 -28.66 -34.92
C GLU A 123 -21.36 -27.42 -35.59
N PRO A 124 -20.18 -27.58 -36.21
CA PRO A 124 -19.47 -26.48 -36.86
C PRO A 124 -20.06 -26.15 -38.24
N GLY A 125 -20.72 -25.00 -38.35
CA GLY A 125 -20.97 -24.30 -39.61
C GLY A 125 -19.96 -23.18 -39.81
N TRP A 126 -19.30 -23.15 -40.96
CA TRP A 126 -18.38 -22.08 -41.37
C TRP A 126 -19.16 -20.90 -41.98
N VAL A 127 -18.78 -19.67 -41.63
CA VAL A 127 -19.06 -18.44 -42.42
C VAL A 127 -17.75 -17.70 -42.60
#